data_AF-A0A520YZI9-F1
#
_entry.id   AF-A0A520YZI9-F1
#
_cell.length_a   1.000
_cell.length_b   1.000
_cell.length_c   1.000
_cell.angle_alpha   90.00
_cell.angle_beta   90.00
_cell.angle_gamma   90.00
#
_symmetry.space_group_name_H-M   'P 1'
#
loop_
_entity.id
_entity.type
_entity.pdbx_description
1 polymer ?
#
loop_
_entity_poly.entity_id
_entity_poly.type
_entity_poly.pdbx_seq_one_letter_code
_entity_poly.pdbx_strand_id
1 'polypeptide(L)'
;RSALFILFTGEEKGLLGSNYYVENPVLPLNQMVYCFNSDNGGYNDTSLATIVGLTRTTAEKNITNAASKFGLTAIEDPAKEQGLFDRSDNVNFAKKGIPAPTFSLGFTAFNGDVTKYYHRPGDEANTLDYDYLLKFFRAYVLSGRNIANDMATPTWVSGDKYEAASKTLYKNKAIKN
;
A
#
# COMPACT_ATOMS: atom_id res chain seq x y z
N ARG A 1 -1.24 17.94 -2.34
CA ARG A 1 -2.00 17.28 -3.44
C ARG A 1 -3.41 16.95 -2.96
N SER A 2 -4.35 16.58 -3.84
CA SER A 2 -5.69 16.07 -3.44
C SER A 2 -5.63 14.59 -3.04
N ALA A 3 -6.56 14.13 -2.22
CA ALA A 3 -6.72 12.72 -1.85
C ALA A 3 -8.08 12.19 -2.34
N LEU A 4 -8.08 10.96 -2.84
CA LEU A 4 -9.28 10.20 -3.21
C LEU A 4 -9.30 8.91 -2.39
N PHE A 5 -10.40 8.66 -1.69
CA PHE A 5 -10.61 7.44 -0.92
C PHE A 5 -11.50 6.50 -1.73
N ILE A 6 -11.06 5.25 -1.89
CA ILE A 6 -11.77 4.23 -2.67
C ILE A 6 -11.83 2.97 -1.80
N LEU A 7 -13.02 2.39 -1.69
CA LEU A 7 -13.24 1.11 -1.02
C LEU A 7 -13.62 0.10 -2.10
N PHE A 8 -12.76 -0.87 -2.35
CA PHE A 8 -12.98 -1.85 -3.40
C PHE A 8 -13.89 -3.00 -2.92
N THR A 9 -14.64 -3.55 -3.87
CA THR A 9 -15.44 -4.76 -3.68
C THR A 9 -14.96 -5.84 -4.64
N GLY A 10 -15.05 -7.11 -4.25
CA GLY A 10 -14.65 -8.23 -5.11
C GLY A 10 -13.12 -8.41 -5.23
N GLU A 11 -12.36 -7.89 -4.26
CA GLU A 11 -10.91 -8.12 -4.11
C GLU A 11 -10.62 -9.63 -4.04
N GLU A 12 -11.26 -10.33 -3.08
CA GLU A 12 -11.14 -11.77 -2.85
C GLU A 12 -11.67 -12.66 -4.00
N LYS A 13 -12.28 -12.05 -5.03
CA LYS A 13 -12.75 -12.73 -6.24
C LYS A 13 -11.87 -12.45 -7.45
N GLY A 14 -10.68 -11.89 -7.24
CA GLY A 14 -9.70 -11.60 -8.28
C GLY A 14 -9.58 -10.10 -8.59
N LEU A 15 -9.58 -9.27 -7.56
CA LEU A 15 -9.31 -7.82 -7.64
C LEU A 15 -10.30 -7.08 -8.56
N LEU A 16 -11.56 -7.54 -8.60
CA LEU A 16 -12.52 -7.12 -9.61
C LEU A 16 -12.84 -5.63 -9.52
N GLY A 17 -12.99 -5.09 -8.31
CA GLY A 17 -13.29 -3.67 -8.09
C GLY A 17 -12.16 -2.75 -8.51
N SER A 18 -10.92 -3.02 -8.08
CA SER A 18 -9.77 -2.21 -8.47
C SER A 18 -9.45 -2.33 -9.95
N ASN A 19 -9.59 -3.54 -10.54
CA ASN A 19 -9.45 -3.74 -11.97
C ASN A 19 -10.49 -2.93 -12.74
N TYR A 20 -11.77 -3.00 -12.34
CA TYR A 20 -12.82 -2.20 -12.96
C TYR A 20 -12.53 -0.70 -12.89
N TYR A 21 -12.09 -0.21 -11.73
CA TYR A 21 -11.77 1.20 -11.55
C TYR A 21 -10.64 1.68 -12.47
N VAL A 22 -9.54 0.93 -12.59
CA VAL A 22 -8.44 1.37 -13.45
C VAL A 22 -8.76 1.29 -14.95
N GLU A 23 -9.75 0.48 -15.35
CA GLU A 23 -10.27 0.49 -16.72
C GLU A 23 -11.36 1.55 -16.94
N ASN A 24 -12.07 1.97 -15.90
CA ASN A 24 -13.18 2.93 -15.95
C ASN A 24 -13.03 4.03 -14.89
N PRO A 25 -11.94 4.82 -14.92
CA PRO A 25 -11.58 5.65 -13.79
C PRO A 25 -12.43 6.93 -13.77
N VAL A 26 -12.93 7.30 -12.58
CA VAL A 26 -13.72 8.54 -12.39
C VAL A 26 -12.85 9.79 -12.61
N LEU A 27 -11.56 9.69 -12.31
CA LEU A 27 -10.56 10.71 -12.61
C LEU A 27 -9.54 10.16 -13.59
N PRO A 28 -8.99 10.94 -14.53
CA PRO A 28 -7.95 10.44 -15.43
C PRO A 28 -6.76 9.86 -14.66
N LEU A 29 -6.31 8.65 -15.01
CA LEU A 29 -5.22 7.97 -14.29
C LEU A 29 -3.93 8.78 -14.22
N ASN A 30 -3.64 9.60 -15.24
CA ASN A 30 -2.46 10.49 -15.26
C ASN A 30 -2.56 11.68 -14.27
N GLN A 31 -3.63 11.76 -13.47
CA GLN A 31 -3.75 12.65 -12.32
C GLN A 31 -3.48 11.94 -10.99
N MET A 32 -3.50 10.60 -10.96
CA MET A 32 -3.26 9.80 -9.77
C MET A 32 -1.77 9.50 -9.64
N VAL A 33 -1.05 10.27 -8.83
CA VAL A 33 0.41 10.14 -8.73
C VAL A 33 0.89 9.05 -7.78
N TYR A 34 0.00 8.52 -6.94
CA TYR A 34 0.32 7.50 -5.94
C TYR A 34 -0.97 6.78 -5.53
N CYS A 35 -0.91 5.45 -5.48
CA CYS A 35 -1.96 4.61 -4.88
C CYS A 35 -1.40 4.06 -3.59
N PHE A 36 -1.84 4.57 -2.45
CA PHE A 36 -1.43 3.99 -1.17
C PHE A 36 -2.52 3.03 -0.75
N ASN A 37 -2.30 1.74 -0.98
CA ASN A 37 -3.26 0.71 -0.63
C ASN A 37 -3.11 0.34 0.84
N SER A 38 -4.20 -0.05 1.49
CA SER A 38 -4.18 -0.64 2.83
C SER A 38 -4.95 -1.94 2.76
N ASP A 39 -4.32 -3.01 3.22
CA ASP A 39 -4.92 -4.34 3.20
C ASP A 39 -4.44 -5.12 4.42
N ASN A 40 -5.39 -5.77 5.09
CA ASN A 40 -5.27 -6.31 6.43
C ASN A 40 -4.95 -5.23 7.51
N GLY A 41 -4.81 -5.72 8.75
CA GLY A 41 -4.46 -4.99 9.96
C GLY A 41 -4.88 -5.83 11.17
N GLY A 42 -4.20 -5.72 12.32
CA GLY A 42 -4.64 -6.42 13.54
C GLY A 42 -3.54 -7.09 14.37
N TYR A 43 -3.92 -8.19 15.00
CA TYR A 43 -3.34 -8.90 16.17
C TYR A 43 -1.90 -9.41 16.09
N ASN A 44 -1.12 -9.05 15.07
CA ASN A 44 0.21 -9.63 14.82
C ASN A 44 1.31 -8.85 15.53
N ASP A 45 2.51 -8.75 14.94
CA ASP A 45 3.62 -8.02 15.54
C ASP A 45 3.26 -6.53 15.65
N THR A 46 2.86 -6.13 16.85
CA THR A 46 2.35 -4.78 17.13
C THR A 46 3.43 -3.68 17.11
N SER A 47 4.69 -4.06 16.87
CA SER A 47 5.82 -3.15 16.69
C SER A 47 6.15 -2.88 15.22
N LEU A 48 5.49 -3.58 14.28
CA LEU A 48 5.80 -3.53 12.85
C LEU A 48 4.62 -3.01 12.02
N ALA A 49 4.96 -2.48 10.84
CA ALA A 49 4.04 -2.32 9.72
C ALA A 49 4.74 -2.85 8.46
N THR A 50 4.17 -3.88 7.83
CA THR A 50 4.74 -4.41 6.59
C THR A 50 4.25 -3.58 5.42
N ILE A 51 5.17 -3.02 4.66
CA ILE A 51 4.88 -2.23 3.47
C ILE A 51 5.31 -3.07 2.27
N VAL A 52 4.34 -3.70 1.62
CA VAL A 52 4.60 -4.53 0.46
C VAL A 52 4.99 -3.62 -0.70
N GLY A 53 6.28 -3.61 -1.05
CA GLY A 53 6.89 -2.66 -1.98
C GLY A 53 7.46 -1.40 -1.33
N LEU A 54 7.87 -1.45 -0.06
CA LEU A 54 8.46 -0.32 0.67
C LEU A 54 9.57 0.38 -0.12
N THR A 55 10.50 -0.43 -0.64
CA THR A 55 11.73 0.00 -1.32
C THR A 55 11.54 0.23 -2.82
N ARG A 56 10.32 -0.01 -3.33
CA ARG A 56 10.02 0.08 -4.77
C ARG A 56 9.64 1.49 -5.22
N THR A 57 9.42 2.41 -4.28
CA THR A 57 9.02 3.79 -4.58
C THR A 57 9.89 4.80 -3.85
N THR A 58 9.98 6.02 -4.37
CA THR A 58 10.72 7.11 -3.72
C THR A 58 10.08 7.63 -2.43
N ALA A 59 8.94 7.05 -2.02
CA ALA A 59 8.21 7.45 -0.82
C ALA A 59 8.66 6.75 0.48
N GLU A 60 9.65 5.84 0.42
CA GLU A 60 10.13 5.05 1.56
C GLU A 60 10.34 5.90 2.82
N LYS A 61 11.09 7.00 2.71
CA LYS A 61 11.39 7.91 3.84
C LYS A 61 10.12 8.54 4.45
N ASN A 62 9.12 8.85 3.63
CA ASN A 62 7.86 9.41 4.13
C ASN A 62 7.08 8.38 4.96
N ILE A 63 7.17 7.10 4.57
CA ILE A 63 6.50 5.99 5.25
C ILE A 63 7.24 5.62 6.54
N THR A 64 8.55 5.41 6.49
CA THR A 64 9.37 5.03 7.66
C THR A 64 9.36 6.10 8.75
N ASN A 65 9.46 7.38 8.37
CA ASN A 65 9.34 8.49 9.33
C ASN A 65 7.96 8.54 9.99
N ALA A 66 6.89 8.28 9.25
CA ALA A 66 5.54 8.29 9.81
C ALA A 66 5.29 7.10 10.75
N ALA A 67 5.73 5.90 10.39
CA ALA A 67 5.64 4.70 11.23
C ALA A 67 6.35 4.90 12.58
N SER A 68 7.59 5.39 12.56
CA SER A 68 8.39 5.58 13.77
C SER A 68 7.78 6.58 14.75
N LYS A 69 6.99 7.56 14.28
CA LYS A 69 6.26 8.51 15.16
C LYS A 69 5.23 7.82 16.07
N PHE A 70 4.77 6.63 15.71
CA PHE A 70 3.79 5.86 16.47
C PHE A 70 4.37 4.57 17.05
N GLY A 71 5.71 4.47 17.12
CA GLY A 71 6.39 3.31 17.68
C GLY A 71 6.34 2.07 16.78
N LEU A 72 6.10 2.25 15.47
CA LEU A 72 6.14 1.18 14.49
C LEU A 72 7.42 1.25 13.66
N THR A 73 7.98 0.08 13.33
CA THR A 73 9.02 -0.04 12.31
C THR A 73 8.37 -0.46 11.00
N ALA A 74 8.47 0.39 9.97
CA ALA A 74 8.05 0.01 8.63
C ALA A 74 9.10 -0.92 8.01
N ILE A 75 8.70 -2.09 7.56
CA ILE A 75 9.56 -3.09 6.95
C ILE A 75 9.08 -3.45 5.54
N GLU A 76 9.99 -3.93 4.70
CA GLU A 76 9.64 -4.54 3.42
C GLU A 76 8.98 -5.92 3.64
N ASP A 77 8.26 -6.41 2.63
CA ASP A 77 7.68 -7.76 2.65
C ASP A 77 8.73 -8.85 3.00
N PRO A 78 8.63 -9.49 4.17
CA PRO A 78 9.57 -10.52 4.59
C PRO A 78 9.25 -11.90 3.98
N ALA A 79 8.07 -12.07 3.36
CA ALA A 79 7.60 -13.33 2.80
C ALA A 79 7.49 -13.25 1.26
N LYS A 80 8.60 -12.87 0.60
CA LYS A 80 8.65 -12.60 -0.85
C LYS A 80 8.16 -13.77 -1.72
N GLU A 81 8.34 -15.00 -1.25
CA GLU A 81 7.87 -16.22 -1.90
C GLU A 81 6.34 -16.30 -2.04
N GLN A 82 5.60 -15.55 -1.22
CA GLN A 82 4.14 -15.46 -1.28
C GLN A 82 3.63 -14.55 -2.41
N GLY A 83 4.51 -13.72 -2.99
CA GLY A 83 4.16 -12.80 -4.08
C GLY A 83 3.09 -11.78 -3.71
N LEU A 84 3.07 -11.30 -2.46
CA LEU A 84 1.97 -10.48 -1.92
C LEU A 84 1.70 -9.20 -2.71
N PHE A 85 2.74 -8.61 -3.32
CA PHE A 85 2.58 -7.39 -4.12
C PHE A 85 1.59 -7.56 -5.28
N ASP A 86 1.56 -8.75 -5.89
CA ASP A 86 0.73 -9.03 -7.06
C ASP A 86 -0.65 -9.64 -6.69
N ARG A 87 -0.99 -9.66 -5.39
CA ARG A 87 -2.17 -10.33 -4.82
C ARG A 87 -3.17 -9.40 -4.12
N SER A 88 -3.01 -8.09 -4.21
CA SER A 88 -3.94 -7.09 -3.64
C SER A 88 -4.23 -5.99 -4.66
N ASP A 89 -5.21 -5.13 -4.37
CA ASP A 89 -5.77 -4.12 -5.28
C ASP A 89 -4.72 -3.15 -5.86
N ASN A 90 -3.61 -2.95 -5.14
CA ASN A 90 -2.49 -2.10 -5.56
C ASN A 90 -1.91 -2.50 -6.93
N VAL A 91 -1.92 -3.79 -7.28
CA VAL A 91 -1.29 -4.29 -8.50
C VAL A 91 -1.94 -3.73 -9.77
N ASN A 92 -3.24 -3.46 -9.74
CA ASN A 92 -3.98 -2.92 -10.90
C ASN A 92 -3.57 -1.47 -11.19
N PHE A 93 -3.30 -0.68 -10.15
CA PHE A 93 -2.70 0.65 -10.28
C PHE A 93 -1.26 0.57 -10.76
N ALA A 94 -0.49 -0.37 -10.22
CA ALA A 94 0.90 -0.56 -10.59
C ALA A 94 1.07 -0.93 -12.08
N LYS A 95 0.22 -1.82 -12.61
CA LYS A 95 0.16 -2.17 -14.04
C LYS A 95 -0.12 -0.97 -14.95
N LYS A 96 -0.85 0.04 -14.46
CA LYS A 96 -1.06 1.31 -15.19
C LYS A 96 0.09 2.30 -15.03
N GLY A 97 1.11 1.98 -14.24
CA GLY A 97 2.30 2.81 -14.02
C GLY A 97 2.23 3.72 -12.79
N ILE A 98 1.19 3.61 -11.96
CA ILE A 98 1.03 4.42 -10.73
C ILE A 98 1.80 3.72 -9.60
N PRO A 99 2.76 4.39 -8.92
CA PRO A 99 3.42 3.83 -7.74
C PRO A 99 2.41 3.40 -6.68
N ALA A 100 2.46 2.12 -6.30
CA ALA A 100 1.37 1.50 -5.54
C ALA A 100 1.84 0.43 -4.54
N PRO A 101 2.45 0.81 -3.39
CA PRO A 101 2.68 -0.14 -2.31
C PRO A 101 1.42 -0.37 -1.47
N THR A 102 1.43 -1.47 -0.73
CA THR A 102 0.36 -1.83 0.23
C THR A 102 0.88 -1.73 1.66
N PHE A 103 0.19 -0.97 2.50
CA PHE A 103 0.40 -0.88 3.94
C PHE A 103 -0.39 -2.00 4.62
N SER A 104 0.30 -2.93 5.27
CA SER A 104 -0.28 -4.16 5.81
C SER A 104 0.21 -4.44 7.22
N LEU A 105 -0.44 -5.42 7.87
CA LEU A 105 -0.16 -5.86 9.24
C LEU A 105 1.35 -6.10 9.46
N GLY A 106 1.80 -5.97 10.71
CA GLY A 106 3.17 -6.30 11.10
C GLY A 106 3.37 -7.82 11.17
N PHE A 107 4.26 -8.38 10.35
CA PHE A 107 4.62 -9.79 10.45
C PHE A 107 6.06 -10.01 10.02
N THR A 108 6.67 -11.10 10.47
CA THR A 108 8.05 -11.50 10.10
C THR A 108 8.09 -12.76 9.25
N ALA A 109 7.01 -13.56 9.26
CA ALA A 109 6.81 -14.72 8.41
C ALA A 109 5.31 -14.99 8.24
N PHE A 110 4.93 -15.67 7.16
CA PHE A 110 3.54 -16.07 6.91
C PHE A 110 3.19 -17.36 7.69
N ASN A 111 3.19 -17.28 9.02
CA ASN A 111 2.95 -18.40 9.92
C ASN A 111 2.28 -17.93 11.24
N GLY A 112 2.09 -18.87 12.18
CA GLY A 112 1.60 -18.57 13.53
C GLY A 112 0.25 -17.86 13.51
N ASP A 113 0.17 -16.71 14.16
CA ASP A 113 -1.07 -15.92 14.24
C ASP A 113 -1.55 -15.41 12.87
N VAL A 114 -0.64 -15.16 11.91
CA VAL A 114 -1.04 -14.79 10.54
C VAL A 114 -1.92 -15.89 9.94
N THR A 115 -1.45 -17.14 9.95
CA THR A 115 -2.18 -18.26 9.35
C THR A 115 -3.33 -18.79 10.20
N LYS A 116 -3.37 -18.41 11.49
CA LYS A 116 -4.45 -18.76 12.41
C LYS A 116 -5.78 -18.12 12.01
N TYR A 117 -5.77 -16.87 11.55
CA TYR A 117 -6.98 -16.12 11.26
C TYR A 117 -7.14 -15.77 9.78
N TYR A 118 -6.06 -15.61 9.01
CA TYR A 118 -6.15 -15.31 7.58
C TYR A 118 -6.99 -16.33 6.79
N HIS A 119 -8.06 -15.87 6.14
CA HIS A 119 -9.06 -16.69 5.41
C HIS A 119 -9.71 -17.77 6.29
N ARG A 120 -9.85 -17.52 7.60
CA ARG A 120 -10.48 -18.43 8.56
C ARG A 120 -11.69 -17.78 9.24
N PRO A 121 -12.66 -18.59 9.73
CA PRO A 121 -13.79 -18.08 10.50
C PRO A 121 -13.44 -17.34 11.80
N GLY A 122 -12.18 -17.35 12.23
CA GLY A 122 -11.72 -16.63 13.42
C GLY A 122 -11.31 -15.17 13.14
N ASP A 123 -11.34 -14.73 11.88
CA ASP A 123 -11.15 -13.33 11.51
C ASP A 123 -12.39 -12.51 11.90
N GLU A 124 -12.40 -12.04 13.14
CA GLU A 124 -13.56 -11.46 13.81
C GLU A 124 -13.14 -10.19 14.56
N ALA A 125 -14.07 -9.25 14.77
CA ALA A 125 -13.75 -7.95 15.36
C ALA A 125 -13.15 -8.03 16.79
N ASN A 126 -13.44 -9.11 17.53
CA ASN A 126 -12.94 -9.33 18.88
C ASN A 126 -11.56 -10.01 18.92
N THR A 127 -11.00 -10.44 17.79
CA THR A 127 -9.65 -11.01 17.71
C THR A 127 -8.59 -9.97 17.39
N LEU A 128 -8.99 -8.72 17.08
CA LEU A 128 -8.10 -7.60 16.76
C LEU A 128 -7.48 -6.96 18.02
N ASP A 129 -6.23 -6.53 17.88
CA ASP A 129 -5.59 -5.60 18.82
C ASP A 129 -5.90 -4.15 18.43
N TYR A 130 -6.79 -3.51 19.19
CA TYR A 130 -7.24 -2.14 18.92
C TYR A 130 -6.18 -1.07 19.24
N ASP A 131 -5.28 -1.34 20.19
CA ASP A 131 -4.19 -0.42 20.52
C ASP A 131 -3.15 -0.40 19.40
N TYR A 132 -2.89 -1.56 18.79
CA TYR A 132 -2.11 -1.66 17.58
C TYR A 132 -2.80 -0.99 16.39
N LEU A 133 -4.09 -1.27 16.14
CA LEU A 133 -4.82 -0.66 15.03
C LEU A 133 -4.80 0.87 15.10
N LEU A 134 -4.86 1.45 16.31
CA LEU A 134 -4.72 2.90 16.48
C LEU A 134 -3.34 3.40 16.01
N LYS A 135 -2.25 2.71 16.36
CA LYS A 135 -0.90 3.06 15.89
C LYS A 135 -0.78 2.88 14.37
N PHE A 136 -1.29 1.77 13.86
CA PHE A 136 -1.30 1.39 12.45
C PHE A 136 -1.96 2.47 11.59
N PHE A 137 -3.21 2.84 11.89
CA PHE A 137 -3.92 3.83 11.09
C PHE A 137 -3.37 5.24 11.25
N ARG A 138 -2.85 5.60 12.44
CA ARG A 138 -2.12 6.86 12.62
C ARG A 138 -0.89 6.94 11.74
N ALA A 139 -0.11 5.86 11.67
CA ALA A 139 1.05 5.75 10.78
C ALA A 139 0.63 5.84 9.31
N TYR A 140 -0.32 5.03 8.87
CA TYR A 140 -0.84 5.04 7.50
C TYR A 140 -1.33 6.42 7.06
N VAL A 141 -2.17 7.08 7.86
CA VAL A 141 -2.69 8.42 7.56
C VAL A 141 -1.55 9.45 7.52
N LEU A 142 -0.59 9.40 8.45
CA LEU A 142 0.54 10.33 8.45
C LEU A 142 1.47 10.08 7.26
N SER A 143 1.73 8.83 6.88
CA SER A 143 2.49 8.47 5.68
C SER A 143 1.83 9.08 4.44
N GLY A 144 0.51 8.87 4.26
CA GLY A 144 -0.25 9.43 3.15
C GLY A 144 -0.21 10.96 3.12
N ARG A 145 -0.32 11.63 4.28
CA ARG A 145 -0.21 13.10 4.39
C ARG A 145 1.19 13.61 4.04
N ASN A 146 2.24 12.92 4.48
CA ASN A 146 3.62 13.29 4.15
C ASN A 146 3.86 13.18 2.64
N ILE A 147 3.46 12.06 2.03
CA ILE A 147 3.57 11.83 0.58
C ILE A 147 2.74 12.88 -0.21
N ALA A 148 1.53 13.18 0.23
CA ALA A 148 0.66 14.15 -0.44
C ALA A 148 1.19 15.59 -0.38
N ASN A 149 1.98 15.92 0.64
CA ASN A 149 2.56 17.26 0.86
C ASN A 149 4.03 17.39 0.47
N ASP A 150 4.69 16.28 0.10
CA ASP A 150 6.05 16.32 -0.45
C ASP A 150 6.09 17.16 -1.74
N MET A 151 7.08 18.04 -1.89
CA MET A 151 7.20 18.81 -3.14
C MET A 151 7.51 17.87 -4.30
N ALA A 152 8.36 16.86 -4.06
CA ALA A 152 8.66 15.85 -5.04
C ALA A 152 7.45 14.93 -5.26
N THR A 153 7.15 14.64 -6.51
CA THR A 153 6.11 13.66 -6.84
C THR A 153 6.69 12.25 -6.70
N PRO A 154 6.04 11.34 -5.94
CA PRO A 154 6.57 10.01 -5.77
C PRO A 154 6.59 9.24 -7.10
N THR A 155 7.63 8.45 -7.30
CA THR A 155 7.83 7.63 -8.50
C THR A 155 8.19 6.21 -8.10
N TRP A 156 8.15 5.29 -9.07
CA TRP A 156 8.91 4.06 -8.95
C TRP A 156 10.40 4.38 -8.87
N VAL A 157 11.16 3.53 -8.18
CA VAL A 157 12.62 3.58 -8.22
C VAL A 157 13.14 3.14 -9.59
N SER A 158 14.34 3.59 -9.95
CA SER A 158 14.98 3.22 -11.22
C SER A 158 15.13 1.70 -11.33
N GLY A 159 14.70 1.13 -12.46
CA GLY A 159 14.79 -0.32 -12.72
C GLY A 159 13.60 -1.13 -12.19
N ASP A 160 12.61 -0.52 -11.54
CA ASP A 160 11.38 -1.24 -11.18
C ASP A 160 10.60 -1.67 -12.43
N LYS A 161 9.95 -2.84 -12.35
CA LYS A 161 9.16 -3.43 -13.46
C LYS A 161 8.07 -2.50 -14.01
N TYR A 162 7.55 -1.56 -13.21
CA TYR A 162 6.49 -0.63 -13.62
C TYR A 162 6.99 0.75 -14.05
N GLU A 163 8.30 1.02 -14.00
CA GLU A 163 8.86 2.34 -14.33
C GLU A 163 8.55 2.76 -15.78
N ALA A 164 8.63 1.83 -16.74
CA ALA A 164 8.35 2.09 -18.15
C ALA A 164 6.87 2.45 -18.39
N ALA A 165 5.95 1.75 -17.71
CA ALA A 165 4.52 2.06 -17.75
C ALA A 165 4.25 3.44 -17.14
N SER A 166 4.91 3.76 -16.03
CA SER A 166 4.83 5.07 -15.37
C SER A 166 5.27 6.21 -16.29
N LYS A 167 6.44 6.09 -16.92
CA LYS A 167 6.92 7.06 -17.91
C LYS A 167 5.90 7.25 -19.03
N THR A 168 5.29 6.16 -19.51
CA THR A 168 4.26 6.24 -20.55
C THR A 168 3.00 6.95 -20.08
N LEU A 169 2.50 6.65 -18.88
CA LEU A 169 1.32 7.30 -18.29
C LEU A 169 1.49 8.82 -18.14
N TYR A 170 2.69 9.27 -17.78
CA TYR A 170 2.97 10.68 -17.47
C TYR A 170 3.70 11.46 -18.57
N LYS A 171 3.99 10.86 -19.74
CA LYS A 171 4.76 11.47 -20.85
C LYS A 171 4.35 12.90 -21.24
N ASN A 172 3.08 13.27 -21.07
CA ASN A 172 2.55 14.58 -21.44
C ASN A 172 2.42 15.57 -20.27
N LYS A 173 2.93 15.23 -19.08
CA LYS A 173 3.01 16.12 -17.93
C LYS A 173 4.46 16.27 -17.51
N ALA A 174 4.90 17.52 -17.34
CA ALA A 174 6.05 17.78 -16.50
C ALA A 174 5.69 17.30 -15.09
N ILE A 175 6.24 16.15 -14.68
CA ILE A 175 6.26 15.77 -13.27
C ILE A 175 6.99 16.92 -12.58
N LYS A 176 6.30 17.64 -11.69
CA LYS A 176 6.95 18.69 -10.92
C LYS A 176 7.97 18.00 -10.01
N ASN A 177 9.24 18.16 -10.38
CA ASN A 177 10.40 17.89 -9.54
C ASN A 177 10.52 18.98 -8.49
#